data_AF-A0A1M5CW96-F1
#
_entry.id   AF-A0A1M5CW96-F1
#
_cell.length_a   1.000
_cell.length_b   1.000
_cell.length_c   1.000
_cell.angle_alpha   90.00
_cell.angle_beta   90.00
_cell.angle_gamma   90.00
#
_symmetry.space_group_name_H-M   'P 1'
#
loop_
_entity.id
_entity.type
_entity.pdbx_description
1 polymer ?
#
loop_
_entity_poly.entity_id
_entity_poly.type
_entity_poly.pdbx_seq_one_letter_code
_entity_poly.pdbx_strand_id
1 'polypeptide(L)'
;MKAYQTQPTDSFASIAKKFSIKDENYLRTFHNLNCSESEVIFNEIPSGTSILIPDDPQFFLEDSGSEDEEDCMNDNYEEETEYNNDSQENNEKETDNSSDQEKQKNNENSSTEHDRKYFVIQKGVVQCNQGFKFPKFKVTSHQKHYWNDADGEAAYLAVTEDDLQFDPPAQPFGQCKLKPSSGGYLPCAYAAAGKWTKTYDKVQVMGKSCVTEISELMCSTGGKITILKHGQQSELGKSNVNNADSKEQQVYNPVVDFEEFKEEINGEDPFEVE
;
A
#
# COMPACT_ATOMS: atom_id res chain seq x y z
N MET A 1 -26.81 -10.20 23.13
CA MET A 1 -26.20 -11.38 22.48
C MET A 1 -26.68 -12.65 23.17
N LYS A 2 -26.97 -13.70 22.41
CA LYS A 2 -27.34 -15.03 22.94
C LYS A 2 -26.22 -16.03 22.68
N ALA A 3 -26.05 -16.99 23.56
CA ALA A 3 -25.10 -18.08 23.39
C ALA A 3 -25.83 -19.33 22.89
N TYR A 4 -25.36 -19.94 21.79
CA TYR A 4 -25.88 -21.17 21.23
C TYR A 4 -24.86 -22.30 21.34
N GLN A 5 -25.27 -23.43 21.90
CA GLN A 5 -24.44 -24.63 22.04
C GLN A 5 -24.56 -25.50 20.78
N THR A 6 -23.43 -25.66 20.09
CA THR A 6 -23.35 -26.37 18.80
C THR A 6 -23.54 -27.87 18.95
N GLN A 7 -24.23 -28.47 17.97
CA GLN A 7 -24.35 -29.92 17.81
C GLN A 7 -23.26 -30.45 16.86
N PRO A 8 -22.93 -31.75 16.88
CA PRO A 8 -21.87 -32.32 16.03
C PRO A 8 -22.05 -32.14 14.52
N THR A 9 -23.25 -31.81 14.06
CA THR A 9 -23.58 -31.59 12.65
C THR A 9 -23.81 -30.12 12.30
N ASP A 10 -23.61 -29.20 13.26
CA ASP A 10 -23.86 -27.79 13.06
C ASP A 10 -22.68 -27.13 12.32
N SER A 11 -22.97 -26.44 11.22
CA SER A 11 -22.05 -25.54 10.53
C SER A 11 -22.50 -24.08 10.70
N PHE A 12 -21.61 -23.12 10.43
CA PHE A 12 -21.98 -21.70 10.45
C PHE A 12 -23.16 -21.41 9.52
N ALA A 13 -23.19 -21.98 8.30
CA ALA A 13 -24.36 -21.92 7.41
C ALA A 13 -25.65 -22.46 8.06
N SER A 14 -25.56 -23.60 8.75
CA SER A 14 -26.73 -24.23 9.36
C SER A 14 -27.29 -23.41 10.51
N ILE A 15 -26.40 -22.83 11.33
CA ILE A 15 -26.76 -21.97 12.46
C ILE A 15 -27.28 -20.63 11.95
N ALA A 16 -26.61 -20.00 10.98
CA ALA A 16 -27.06 -18.75 10.37
C ALA A 16 -28.48 -18.90 9.80
N LYS A 17 -28.75 -19.98 9.07
CA LYS A 17 -30.09 -20.29 8.56
C LYS A 17 -31.12 -20.54 9.67
N LYS A 18 -30.72 -21.20 10.76
CA LYS A 18 -31.60 -21.49 11.91
C LYS A 18 -32.03 -20.21 12.65
N PHE A 19 -31.15 -19.22 12.72
CA PHE A 19 -31.41 -17.95 13.38
C PHE A 19 -31.76 -16.83 12.39
N SER A 20 -31.98 -17.14 11.11
CA SER A 20 -32.26 -16.16 10.05
C SER A 20 -31.22 -15.04 9.95
N ILE A 21 -29.94 -15.35 10.15
CA ILE A 21 -28.83 -14.41 9.97
C ILE A 21 -28.50 -14.31 8.49
N LYS A 22 -28.09 -13.11 8.03
CA LYS A 22 -27.78 -12.79 6.63
C LYS A 22 -26.95 -13.86 5.92
N ASP A 23 -25.79 -14.20 6.50
CA ASP A 23 -24.97 -15.30 6.02
C ASP A 23 -24.08 -15.90 7.14
N GLU A 24 -23.36 -16.96 6.78
CA GLU A 24 -22.44 -17.66 7.67
C GLU A 24 -21.20 -16.83 8.07
N ASN A 25 -20.76 -15.91 7.20
CA ASN A 25 -19.61 -15.06 7.43
C ASN A 25 -19.93 -13.96 8.45
N TYR A 26 -21.13 -13.38 8.40
CA TYR A 26 -21.63 -12.45 9.41
C TYR A 26 -21.70 -13.12 10.77
N LEU A 27 -22.21 -14.36 10.85
CA LEU A 27 -22.25 -15.09 12.12
C LEU A 27 -20.85 -15.38 12.65
N ARG A 28 -19.92 -15.86 11.79
CA ARG A 28 -18.53 -16.11 12.16
C ARG A 28 -17.82 -14.85 12.64
N THR A 29 -17.97 -13.76 11.89
CA THR A 29 -17.39 -12.45 12.21
C THR A 29 -17.93 -11.91 13.53
N PHE A 30 -19.26 -11.96 13.72
CA PHE A 30 -19.88 -11.52 14.96
C PHE A 30 -19.40 -12.34 16.16
N HIS A 31 -19.27 -13.66 16.01
CA HIS A 31 -18.72 -14.50 17.07
C HIS A 31 -17.28 -14.13 17.40
N ASN A 32 -16.40 -14.08 16.39
CA ASN A 32 -14.97 -13.82 16.56
C ASN A 32 -14.67 -12.44 17.15
N LEU A 33 -15.47 -11.41 16.83
CA LEU A 33 -15.34 -10.07 17.39
C LEU A 33 -15.79 -9.96 18.85
N ASN A 34 -16.62 -10.90 19.33
CA ASN A 34 -17.25 -10.83 20.66
C ASN A 34 -16.85 -11.98 21.59
N CYS A 35 -16.00 -12.91 21.14
CA CYS A 35 -15.48 -14.01 21.95
C CYS A 35 -14.07 -13.72 22.46
N SER A 36 -13.55 -14.59 23.33
CA SER A 36 -12.14 -14.53 23.72
C SER A 36 -11.23 -15.05 22.59
N GLU A 37 -9.95 -14.65 22.57
CA GLU A 37 -8.96 -15.07 21.57
C GLU A 37 -8.81 -16.60 21.46
N SER A 38 -9.05 -17.33 22.55
CA SER A 38 -9.03 -18.80 22.58
C SER A 38 -10.25 -19.47 21.95
N GLU A 39 -11.30 -18.70 21.70
CA GLU A 39 -12.59 -19.17 21.18
C GLU A 39 -12.84 -18.72 19.74
N VAL A 40 -11.89 -18.02 19.11
CA VAL A 40 -11.97 -17.63 17.69
C VAL A 40 -12.03 -18.89 16.84
N ILE A 41 -13.03 -18.96 15.96
CA ILE A 41 -13.25 -20.10 15.08
C ILE A 41 -13.06 -19.65 13.64
N PHE A 42 -12.22 -20.39 12.93
CA PHE A 42 -11.99 -20.17 11.51
C PHE A 42 -12.57 -21.27 10.63
N ASN A 43 -12.25 -22.52 10.97
CA ASN A 43 -12.65 -23.72 10.24
C ASN A 43 -14.01 -24.26 10.74
N GLU A 44 -14.19 -25.58 10.68
CA GLU A 44 -15.39 -26.24 11.19
C GLU A 44 -15.59 -25.96 12.68
N ILE A 45 -16.86 -25.80 13.08
CA ILE A 45 -17.20 -25.51 14.47
C ILE A 45 -16.90 -26.75 15.33
N PRO A 46 -16.01 -26.66 16.34
CA PRO A 46 -15.78 -27.78 17.23
C PRO A 46 -17.08 -28.15 17.98
N SER A 47 -17.33 -29.44 18.17
CA SER A 47 -18.57 -29.89 18.82
C SER A 47 -18.64 -29.42 20.27
N GLY A 48 -19.76 -28.81 20.66
CA GLY A 48 -19.97 -28.27 22.01
C GLY A 48 -19.41 -26.87 22.22
N THR A 49 -18.99 -26.18 21.15
CA THR A 49 -18.60 -24.77 21.23
C THR A 49 -19.83 -23.86 21.36
N SER A 50 -19.66 -22.78 22.14
CA SER A 50 -20.68 -21.77 22.40
C SER A 50 -20.58 -20.61 21.41
N ILE A 51 -21.40 -20.61 20.38
CA ILE A 51 -21.42 -19.54 19.36
C ILE A 51 -22.26 -18.37 19.86
N LEU A 52 -21.74 -17.15 19.66
CA LEU A 52 -22.45 -15.92 20.00
C LEU A 52 -23.34 -15.50 18.83
N ILE A 53 -24.63 -15.33 19.12
CA ILE A 53 -25.66 -14.94 18.18
C ILE A 53 -25.98 -13.45 18.38
N PRO A 54 -25.97 -12.64 17.32
CA PRO A 54 -26.36 -11.24 17.39
C PRO A 54 -27.84 -11.12 17.78
N ASP A 55 -28.18 -10.10 18.57
CA ASP A 55 -29.58 -9.74 18.88
C ASP A 55 -30.04 -8.53 18.07
N ASP A 56 -29.15 -7.89 17.30
CA ASP A 56 -29.44 -6.69 16.53
C ASP A 56 -30.14 -7.05 15.21
N PRO A 57 -31.33 -6.46 14.93
CA PRO A 57 -32.07 -6.63 13.68
C PRO A 57 -31.24 -6.54 12.40
N GLN A 58 -30.17 -5.75 12.39
CA GLN A 58 -29.32 -5.51 11.21
C GLN A 58 -28.56 -6.77 10.72
N PHE A 59 -28.44 -7.79 11.55
CA PHE A 59 -27.78 -9.05 11.20
C PHE A 59 -28.75 -10.12 10.67
N PHE A 60 -30.06 -9.86 10.71
CA PHE A 60 -31.07 -10.81 10.27
C PHE A 60 -31.49 -10.57 8.81
N LEU A 61 -31.97 -11.63 8.16
CA LEU A 61 -32.60 -11.60 6.85
C LEU A 61 -33.93 -10.83 6.97
N GLU A 62 -34.10 -9.78 6.17
CA GLU A 62 -35.37 -9.08 6.06
C GLU A 62 -36.39 -10.00 5.35
N ASP A 63 -37.54 -10.22 5.99
CA ASP A 63 -38.63 -11.01 5.41
C ASP A 63 -39.22 -10.22 4.23
N SER A 64 -39.22 -10.81 3.04
CA SER A 64 -39.58 -10.14 1.80
C SER A 64 -41.02 -9.62 1.84
N GLY A 65 -41.18 -8.32 2.11
CA GLY A 65 -42.41 -7.57 1.97
C GLY A 65 -42.14 -6.28 1.19
N SER A 66 -42.15 -6.40 -0.14
CA SER A 66 -42.30 -5.35 -1.18
C SER A 66 -41.85 -3.91 -0.87
N GLU A 67 -40.85 -3.49 -1.65
CA GLU A 67 -40.55 -2.11 -2.09
C GLU A 67 -40.06 -1.14 -1.02
N ASP A 68 -38.74 -1.09 -0.84
CA ASP A 68 -37.94 0.14 -0.97
C ASP A 68 -36.45 -0.28 -1.15
N GLU A 69 -36.01 -0.38 -2.41
CA GLU A 69 -34.58 -0.42 -2.73
C GLU A 69 -33.98 0.96 -2.45
N GLU A 70 -33.57 1.22 -1.20
CA GLU A 70 -32.55 2.24 -0.95
C GLU A 70 -31.17 1.60 -1.14
N ASP A 71 -30.71 1.73 -2.37
CA ASP A 71 -29.35 1.52 -2.83
C ASP A 71 -28.38 2.35 -1.96
N CYS A 72 -27.81 1.77 -0.90
CA CYS A 72 -26.77 2.41 -0.09
C CYS A 72 -25.38 2.27 -0.75
N MET A 73 -25.32 2.55 -2.04
CA MET A 73 -24.10 2.88 -2.78
C MET A 73 -24.25 4.32 -3.27
N ASN A 74 -24.25 5.29 -2.34
CA ASN A 74 -24.00 6.67 -2.71
C ASN A 74 -22.52 6.97 -2.47
N ASP A 75 -21.74 6.85 -3.53
CA ASP A 75 -20.36 7.31 -3.67
C ASP A 75 -20.30 8.83 -3.49
N ASN A 76 -20.29 9.30 -2.24
CA ASN A 76 -19.77 10.63 -1.93
C ASN A 76 -19.37 10.76 -0.45
N TYR A 77 -18.18 10.28 -0.13
CA TYR A 77 -17.45 10.76 1.03
C TYR A 77 -16.18 11.46 0.55
N GLU A 78 -16.23 12.79 0.57
CA GLU A 78 -15.05 13.65 0.58
C GLU A 78 -14.26 13.33 1.86
N GLU A 79 -13.14 12.63 1.70
CA GLU A 79 -12.24 12.32 2.81
C GLU A 79 -11.25 13.48 2.99
N GLU A 80 -11.64 14.46 3.79
CA GLU A 80 -10.70 15.32 4.52
C GLU A 80 -10.24 14.56 5.77
N THR A 81 -9.10 13.88 5.69
CA THR A 81 -8.40 13.37 6.88
C THR A 81 -7.07 14.09 7.04
N GLU A 82 -7.07 15.07 7.94
CA GLU A 82 -5.89 15.68 8.54
C GLU A 82 -5.30 14.68 9.56
N TYR A 83 -4.29 13.92 9.13
CA TYR A 83 -3.56 13.01 10.02
C TYR A 83 -2.50 13.78 10.82
N ASN A 84 -2.84 14.12 12.07
CA ASN A 84 -1.86 14.38 13.12
C ASN A 84 -1.25 13.05 13.56
N ASN A 85 0.02 12.84 13.26
CA ASN A 85 0.75 11.64 13.61
C ASN A 85 1.65 11.92 14.83
N ASP A 86 1.07 11.84 16.03
CA ASP A 86 1.83 11.68 17.26
C ASP A 86 1.63 10.24 17.72
N SER A 87 2.64 9.39 17.48
CA SER A 87 2.77 8.09 18.12
C SER A 87 4.23 7.91 18.49
N GLN A 88 4.47 7.92 19.81
CA GLN A 88 5.78 7.74 20.43
C GLN A 88 6.31 6.34 20.10
N GLU A 89 7.41 6.27 19.35
CA GLU A 89 8.21 5.06 19.22
C GLU A 89 8.89 4.73 20.55
N ASN A 90 8.53 3.59 21.14
CA ASN A 90 9.31 2.94 22.16
C ASN A 90 10.56 2.32 21.51
N ASN A 91 11.73 2.80 21.91
CA ASN A 91 13.02 2.25 21.57
C ASN A 91 13.22 0.92 22.29
N GLU A 92 13.31 -0.19 21.55
CA GLU A 92 14.06 -1.36 22.00
C GLU A 92 15.17 -1.66 20.98
N LYS A 93 16.40 -1.61 21.50
CA LYS A 93 17.64 -1.96 20.80
C LYS A 93 17.75 -3.47 20.78
N GLU A 94 17.80 -4.06 19.60
CA GLU A 94 18.44 -5.36 19.42
C GLU A 94 19.74 -5.18 18.64
N THR A 95 20.82 -5.39 19.36
CA THR A 95 22.18 -5.58 18.87
C THR A 95 22.33 -7.01 18.38
N ASP A 96 22.83 -7.21 17.17
CA ASP A 96 23.56 -8.45 16.85
C ASP A 96 24.91 -8.14 16.22
N ASN A 97 25.94 -8.61 16.91
CA ASN A 97 27.34 -8.56 16.52
C ASN A 97 27.69 -9.86 15.80
N SER A 98 28.25 -9.76 14.59
CA SER A 98 29.45 -10.55 14.28
C SER A 98 30.37 -9.78 13.36
N SER A 99 31.57 -9.61 13.90
CA SER A 99 32.73 -8.88 13.42
C SER A 99 33.45 -9.60 12.29
N ASP A 100 33.91 -8.85 11.28
CA ASP A 100 35.35 -8.74 11.04
C ASP A 100 35.73 -7.39 10.39
N GLN A 101 36.70 -6.77 11.05
CA GLN A 101 37.34 -5.45 10.90
C GLN A 101 38.17 -5.36 9.60
N GLU A 102 38.59 -4.24 9.00
CA GLU A 102 38.66 -2.83 9.36
C GLU A 102 39.10 -2.05 8.08
N LYS A 103 38.45 -0.93 7.77
CA LYS A 103 39.15 0.33 7.45
C LYS A 103 38.20 1.49 7.57
N GLN A 104 38.29 2.13 8.72
CA GLN A 104 37.59 3.33 9.15
C GLN A 104 37.81 4.49 8.17
N LYS A 105 36.73 5.21 7.88
CA LYS A 105 36.73 6.67 8.07
C LYS A 105 35.33 7.11 8.48
N ASN A 106 35.28 7.63 9.71
CA ASN A 106 34.20 8.38 10.33
C ASN A 106 33.28 9.06 9.32
N ASN A 107 31.98 8.80 9.42
CA ASN A 107 31.02 9.82 9.03
C ASN A 107 30.02 9.99 10.17
N GLU A 108 30.04 11.21 10.68
CA GLU A 108 29.20 11.72 11.74
C GLU A 108 27.73 11.45 11.43
N ASN A 109 26.98 11.14 12.48
CA ASN A 109 25.55 10.90 12.45
C ASN A 109 24.83 12.23 12.18
N SER A 110 24.93 12.73 10.96
CA SER A 110 24.19 13.88 10.45
C SER A 110 23.01 13.33 9.65
N SER A 111 21.81 13.48 10.19
CA SER A 111 20.57 13.24 9.47
C SER A 111 20.63 14.01 8.14
N THR A 112 20.71 13.31 7.02
CA THR A 112 20.71 13.94 5.70
C THR A 112 19.31 14.45 5.36
N GLU A 113 19.18 15.45 4.49
CA GLU A 113 17.85 15.94 4.02
C GLU A 113 17.00 14.85 3.35
N HIS A 114 17.64 13.76 2.91
CA HIS A 114 17.01 12.58 2.31
C HIS A 114 16.60 11.50 3.33
N ASP A 115 16.83 11.73 4.62
CA ASP A 115 16.45 10.76 5.64
C ASP A 115 14.92 10.63 5.69
N ARG A 116 14.42 9.38 5.74
CA ARG A 116 13.00 9.03 5.60
C ARG A 116 12.32 9.53 4.31
N LYS A 117 13.07 9.69 3.22
CA LYS A 117 12.51 10.00 1.89
C LYS A 117 12.61 8.79 0.97
N TYR A 118 11.53 8.52 0.25
CA TYR A 118 11.51 7.40 -0.69
C TYR A 118 12.23 7.75 -1.99
N PHE A 119 12.84 6.74 -2.59
CA PHE A 119 13.32 6.82 -3.98
C PHE A 119 12.14 6.80 -4.93
N VAL A 120 12.30 7.37 -6.12
CA VAL A 120 11.24 7.41 -7.12
C VAL A 120 11.43 6.29 -8.16
N ILE A 121 10.35 5.60 -8.51
CA ILE A 121 10.31 4.61 -9.59
C ILE A 121 9.54 5.13 -10.81
N GLN A 122 9.58 4.41 -11.93
CA GLN A 122 8.90 4.81 -13.16
C GLN A 122 7.37 5.00 -12.99
N LYS A 123 6.70 4.21 -12.13
CA LYS A 123 5.28 4.44 -11.76
C LYS A 123 5.03 5.77 -11.04
N GLY A 124 6.07 6.42 -10.54
CA GLY A 124 6.01 7.69 -9.85
C GLY A 124 5.34 8.78 -10.69
N VAL A 125 4.69 9.71 -10.01
CA VAL A 125 3.89 10.78 -10.61
C VAL A 125 4.53 12.12 -10.29
N VAL A 126 4.65 12.99 -11.29
CA VAL A 126 5.20 14.34 -11.13
C VAL A 126 4.14 15.41 -11.29
N GLN A 127 4.41 16.57 -10.73
CA GLN A 127 3.56 17.74 -10.84
C GLN A 127 4.39 18.96 -11.25
N CYS A 128 3.90 19.70 -12.24
CA CYS A 128 4.40 21.03 -12.56
C CYS A 128 3.51 22.08 -11.88
N ASN A 129 4.10 23.06 -11.20
CA ASN A 129 3.35 24.15 -10.55
C ASN A 129 2.52 25.01 -11.54
N GLN A 130 2.86 24.95 -12.83
CA GLN A 130 2.17 25.67 -13.92
C GLN A 130 1.33 24.75 -14.82
N GLY A 131 1.27 23.46 -14.51
CA GLY A 131 0.54 22.45 -15.26
C GLY A 131 -0.83 22.11 -14.67
N PHE A 132 -1.60 21.31 -15.38
CA PHE A 132 -2.93 20.82 -14.96
C PHE A 132 -3.06 19.29 -15.02
N LYS A 133 -2.01 18.58 -15.44
CA LYS A 133 -1.96 17.11 -15.47
C LYS A 133 -0.74 16.59 -14.70
N PHE A 134 -0.83 15.33 -14.28
CA PHE A 134 0.17 14.64 -13.49
C PHE A 134 0.70 13.43 -14.26
N PRO A 135 1.73 13.60 -15.10
CA PRO A 135 2.29 12.51 -15.89
C PRO A 135 3.17 11.59 -15.03
N LYS A 136 3.46 10.41 -15.57
CA LYS A 136 4.40 9.45 -14.96
C LYS A 136 5.82 9.64 -15.50
N PHE A 137 6.80 9.09 -14.79
CA PHE A 137 8.17 9.02 -15.30
C PHE A 137 8.31 8.08 -16.49
N LYS A 138 9.33 8.34 -17.30
CA LYS A 138 9.84 7.39 -18.29
C LYS A 138 11.34 7.27 -18.11
N VAL A 139 11.79 6.13 -17.58
CA VAL A 139 13.22 5.87 -17.35
C VAL A 139 13.87 5.56 -18.68
N THR A 140 14.94 6.30 -18.98
CA THR A 140 15.76 6.19 -20.20
C THR A 140 17.23 5.99 -19.89
N SER A 141 17.62 6.23 -18.63
CA SER A 141 19.00 6.14 -18.15
C SER A 141 19.54 4.70 -18.08
N HIS A 142 18.68 3.73 -17.79
CA HIS A 142 19.04 2.31 -17.67
C HIS A 142 17.81 1.39 -17.82
N GLN A 143 18.07 0.07 -17.81
CA GLN A 143 17.05 -0.99 -17.82
C GLN A 143 17.43 -2.13 -16.85
N LYS A 144 18.15 -1.84 -15.76
CA LYS A 144 18.77 -2.88 -14.92
C LYS A 144 18.49 -2.78 -13.43
N HIS A 145 18.11 -1.61 -12.92
CA HIS A 145 17.90 -1.41 -11.48
C HIS A 145 16.43 -1.12 -11.19
N TYR A 146 15.86 -1.95 -10.33
CA TYR A 146 14.44 -1.94 -9.97
C TYR A 146 14.34 -1.81 -8.46
N TRP A 147 13.40 -1.00 -7.98
CA TRP A 147 13.11 -0.88 -6.55
C TRP A 147 11.88 -1.70 -6.21
N ASN A 148 11.97 -2.53 -5.15
CA ASN A 148 10.87 -3.35 -4.63
C ASN A 148 10.18 -4.21 -5.70
N ASP A 149 10.97 -4.85 -6.56
CA ASP A 149 10.44 -5.71 -7.62
C ASP A 149 11.45 -6.82 -7.95
N ALA A 150 11.02 -8.06 -7.77
CA ALA A 150 11.81 -9.25 -8.05
C ALA A 150 11.73 -9.66 -9.53
N ASP A 151 10.64 -9.32 -10.22
CA ASP A 151 10.34 -9.78 -11.57
C ASP A 151 10.97 -8.89 -12.67
N GLY A 152 11.50 -7.72 -12.29
CA GLY A 152 12.21 -6.82 -13.20
C GLY A 152 11.29 -6.10 -14.19
N GLU A 153 10.06 -5.82 -13.77
CA GLU A 153 9.09 -5.04 -14.52
C GLU A 153 9.56 -3.60 -14.74
N ALA A 154 9.48 -3.13 -15.99
CA ALA A 154 9.92 -1.77 -16.37
C ALA A 154 9.25 -0.65 -15.55
N ALA A 155 8.10 -0.92 -14.95
CA ALA A 155 7.37 0.03 -14.12
C ALA A 155 8.06 0.33 -12.77
N TYR A 156 8.93 -0.57 -12.31
CA TYR A 156 9.69 -0.44 -11.06
C TYR A 156 11.13 0.07 -11.25
N LEU A 157 11.48 0.47 -12.48
CA LEU A 157 12.78 1.05 -12.77
C LEU A 157 13.04 2.28 -11.91
N ALA A 158 14.23 2.33 -11.31
CA ALA A 158 14.72 3.47 -10.57
C ALA A 158 14.81 4.72 -11.46
N VAL A 159 14.41 5.87 -10.93
CA VAL A 159 14.55 7.16 -11.62
C VAL A 159 15.85 7.82 -11.20
N THR A 160 16.64 8.26 -12.18
CA THR A 160 17.92 8.94 -11.98
C THR A 160 17.85 10.40 -12.40
N GLU A 161 18.89 11.16 -12.06
CA GLU A 161 18.99 12.59 -12.40
C GLU A 161 18.91 12.91 -13.90
N ASP A 162 19.16 11.93 -14.77
CA ASP A 162 19.13 12.05 -16.22
C ASP A 162 17.76 11.70 -16.83
N ASP A 163 16.80 11.22 -16.05
CA ASP A 163 15.50 10.78 -16.53
C ASP A 163 14.55 11.98 -16.66
N LEU A 164 14.62 12.61 -17.83
CA LEU A 164 13.93 13.86 -18.15
C LEU A 164 12.68 13.66 -19.02
N GLN A 165 12.29 12.41 -19.28
CA GLN A 165 11.12 12.09 -20.09
C GLN A 165 9.94 11.67 -19.21
N PHE A 166 8.75 12.00 -19.68
CA PHE A 166 7.49 11.69 -19.02
C PHE A 166 6.55 10.94 -19.97
N ASP A 167 5.60 10.22 -19.39
CA ASP A 167 4.53 9.53 -20.10
C ASP A 167 3.16 10.11 -19.69
N PRO A 168 2.37 10.67 -20.63
CA PRO A 168 2.63 10.78 -22.07
C PRO A 168 3.72 11.81 -22.44
N PRO A 169 4.47 11.60 -23.55
CA PRO A 169 5.53 12.52 -23.98
C PRO A 169 4.98 13.82 -24.60
N ALA A 170 3.82 13.75 -25.23
CA ALA A 170 3.15 14.92 -25.80
C ALA A 170 2.34 15.63 -24.72
N GLN A 171 2.67 16.90 -24.47
CA GLN A 171 1.95 17.75 -23.50
C GLN A 171 1.82 17.09 -22.12
N PRO A 172 2.94 16.70 -21.47
CA PRO A 172 2.94 15.87 -20.27
C PRO A 172 2.11 16.49 -19.13
N PHE A 173 2.11 17.83 -19.04
CA PHE A 173 1.37 18.56 -18.01
C PHE A 173 0.04 19.17 -18.49
N GLY A 174 -0.46 18.79 -19.68
CA GLY A 174 -1.69 19.32 -20.25
C GLY A 174 -1.52 20.75 -20.75
N GLN A 175 -2.28 21.70 -20.19
CA GLN A 175 -2.15 23.13 -20.46
C GLN A 175 -1.07 23.78 -19.59
N CYS A 176 -0.50 24.92 -20.00
CA CYS A 176 0.53 25.62 -19.24
C CYS A 176 0.16 27.06 -18.91
N LYS A 177 0.09 27.41 -17.62
CA LYS A 177 -0.26 28.75 -17.13
C LYS A 177 0.71 29.85 -17.62
N LEU A 178 1.96 29.49 -17.90
CA LEU A 178 2.98 30.40 -18.44
C LEU A 178 2.85 30.65 -19.95
N LYS A 179 1.87 30.04 -20.63
CA LYS A 179 1.58 30.27 -22.04
C LYS A 179 0.14 30.77 -22.22
N PRO A 180 -0.14 32.04 -21.87
CA PRO A 180 -1.48 32.61 -22.03
C PRO A 180 -1.85 32.77 -23.51
N SER A 181 -3.14 32.64 -23.80
CA SER A 181 -3.76 32.86 -25.11
C SER A 181 -5.11 33.56 -24.94
N SER A 182 -5.69 34.07 -26.03
CA SER A 182 -6.95 34.82 -26.00
C SER A 182 -8.15 34.04 -25.44
N GLY A 183 -8.07 32.71 -25.33
CA GLY A 183 -9.14 31.84 -24.82
C GLY A 183 -8.72 30.91 -23.68
N GLY A 184 -7.62 31.19 -22.99
CA GLY A 184 -7.10 30.34 -21.92
C GLY A 184 -5.61 30.09 -22.05
N TYR A 185 -5.17 28.85 -21.86
CA TYR A 185 -3.75 28.49 -21.88
C TYR A 185 -3.40 27.56 -23.04
N LEU A 186 -2.26 27.81 -23.68
CA LEU A 186 -1.74 26.91 -24.69
C LEU A 186 -1.25 25.60 -24.06
N PRO A 187 -1.19 24.52 -24.85
CA PRO A 187 -0.66 23.27 -24.36
C PRO A 187 0.80 23.38 -23.90
N CYS A 188 1.16 22.56 -22.92
CA CYS A 188 2.50 22.49 -22.38
C CYS A 188 3.48 22.03 -23.46
N ALA A 189 4.48 22.87 -23.75
CA ALA A 189 5.65 22.45 -24.53
C ALA A 189 6.81 22.29 -23.54
N TYR A 190 6.73 21.23 -22.75
CA TYR A 190 7.74 20.89 -21.77
C TYR A 190 9.10 20.66 -22.46
N ALA A 191 10.14 21.23 -21.88
CA ALA A 191 11.52 20.87 -22.15
C ALA A 191 12.31 21.07 -20.85
N ALA A 192 13.13 20.10 -20.48
CA ALA A 192 13.94 20.17 -19.28
C ALA A 192 14.98 21.30 -19.36
N ALA A 193 15.18 22.01 -18.25
CA ALA A 193 16.26 22.96 -18.05
C ALA A 193 17.28 22.38 -17.07
N GLY A 194 18.22 21.59 -17.61
CA GLY A 194 19.21 20.85 -16.82
C GLY A 194 18.73 19.47 -16.40
N LYS A 195 19.29 18.98 -15.30
CA LYS A 195 19.00 17.68 -14.69
C LYS A 195 18.13 17.83 -13.44
N TRP A 196 17.65 16.72 -12.88
CA TRP A 196 17.06 16.76 -11.55
C TRP A 196 18.08 17.28 -10.53
N THR A 197 17.57 18.06 -9.58
CA THR A 197 18.34 18.63 -8.48
C THR A 197 17.78 18.11 -7.17
N LYS A 198 18.54 18.27 -6.07
CA LYS A 198 18.22 17.66 -4.77
C LYS A 198 18.03 16.14 -4.92
N THR A 199 18.92 15.50 -5.65
CA THR A 199 19.01 14.04 -5.78
C THR A 199 19.91 13.50 -4.69
N TYR A 200 19.77 12.22 -4.38
CA TYR A 200 20.63 11.58 -3.38
C TYR A 200 21.89 11.03 -4.05
N ASP A 201 23.04 11.66 -3.78
CA ASP A 201 24.33 11.35 -4.40
C ASP A 201 24.99 10.09 -3.86
N LYS A 202 24.64 9.67 -2.64
CA LYS A 202 25.16 8.46 -2.00
C LYS A 202 24.61 7.16 -2.61
N VAL A 203 23.44 7.21 -3.24
CA VAL A 203 22.84 6.06 -3.93
C VAL A 203 22.80 6.37 -5.42
N GLN A 204 23.57 5.59 -6.19
CA GLN A 204 23.74 5.81 -7.61
C GLN A 204 23.40 4.57 -8.41
N VAL A 205 22.67 4.75 -9.51
CA VAL A 205 22.44 3.72 -10.51
C VAL A 205 23.27 4.05 -11.73
N MET A 206 24.16 3.14 -12.14
CA MET A 206 25.06 3.36 -13.29
C MET A 206 25.88 4.67 -13.19
N GLY A 207 26.25 5.07 -11.96
CA GLY A 207 26.99 6.31 -11.70
C GLY A 207 26.16 7.59 -11.75
N LYS A 208 24.82 7.48 -11.74
CA LYS A 208 23.88 8.61 -11.74
C LYS A 208 23.11 8.66 -10.44
N SER A 209 22.95 9.85 -9.87
CA SER A 209 22.27 10.04 -8.58
C SER A 209 20.79 9.70 -8.68
N CYS A 210 20.25 9.03 -7.66
CA CYS A 210 18.83 8.66 -7.62
C CYS A 210 17.94 9.84 -7.23
N VAL A 211 16.78 9.91 -7.88
CA VAL A 211 15.71 10.88 -7.57
C VAL A 211 14.96 10.42 -6.32
N THR A 212 14.65 11.37 -5.44
CA THR A 212 13.88 11.17 -4.21
C THR A 212 12.68 12.12 -4.19
N GLU A 213 11.80 11.99 -3.20
CA GLU A 213 10.60 12.83 -3.07
C GLU A 213 10.88 14.35 -3.01
N ILE A 214 12.06 14.75 -2.53
CA ILE A 214 12.45 16.16 -2.45
C ILE A 214 13.13 16.69 -3.72
N SER A 215 13.33 15.84 -4.72
CA SER A 215 14.00 16.20 -5.95
C SER A 215 13.14 17.14 -6.81
N GLU A 216 13.80 18.10 -7.45
CA GLU A 216 13.16 19.13 -8.26
C GLU A 216 13.78 19.22 -9.65
N LEU A 217 12.95 19.46 -10.66
CA LEU A 217 13.38 19.72 -12.05
C LEU A 217 12.81 21.04 -12.55
N MET A 218 13.63 21.82 -13.25
CA MET A 218 13.18 23.05 -13.89
C MET A 218 12.78 22.80 -15.35
N CYS A 219 11.70 23.43 -15.79
CA CYS A 219 11.30 23.51 -17.19
C CYS A 219 11.86 24.78 -17.83
N SER A 220 12.29 24.72 -19.08
CA SER A 220 12.81 25.88 -19.83
C SER A 220 11.79 27.01 -20.02
N THR A 221 10.49 26.70 -19.90
CA THR A 221 9.41 27.69 -19.90
C THR A 221 9.33 28.46 -18.56
N GLY A 222 9.97 27.97 -17.50
CA GLY A 222 10.01 28.58 -16.17
C GLY A 222 9.17 27.86 -15.10
N GLY A 223 8.53 26.74 -15.44
CA GLY A 223 7.80 25.89 -14.48
C GLY A 223 8.75 25.09 -13.60
N LYS A 224 8.38 24.89 -12.34
CA LYS A 224 9.05 23.98 -11.41
C LYS A 224 8.27 22.67 -11.34
N ILE A 225 8.99 21.57 -11.49
CA ILE A 225 8.45 20.21 -11.45
C ILE A 225 8.94 19.54 -10.16
N THR A 226 8.00 18.97 -9.41
CA THR A 226 8.23 18.26 -8.15
C THR A 226 7.62 16.86 -8.21
N ILE A 227 8.03 15.99 -7.29
CA ILE A 227 7.45 14.67 -7.13
C ILE A 227 6.10 14.80 -6.41
N LEU A 228 5.05 14.19 -6.96
CA LEU A 228 3.74 14.08 -6.32
C LEU A 228 3.58 12.73 -5.63
N LYS A 229 4.00 11.64 -6.29
CA LYS A 229 4.03 10.29 -5.71
C LYS A 229 5.32 9.60 -6.14
N HIS A 230 6.04 8.98 -5.18
CA HIS A 230 7.27 8.24 -5.47
C HIS A 230 7.00 6.94 -6.27
N GLY A 231 5.78 6.41 -6.19
CA GLY A 231 5.29 5.29 -7.00
C GLY A 231 5.59 3.91 -6.43
N GLN A 232 6.47 3.80 -5.43
CA GLN A 232 6.70 2.54 -4.73
C GLN A 232 5.47 2.16 -3.91
N GLN A 233 5.20 0.87 -3.79
CA GLN A 233 4.27 0.32 -2.82
C GLN A 233 5.08 -0.54 -1.86
N SER A 234 4.75 -0.47 -0.58
CA SER A 234 5.34 -1.39 0.41
C SER A 234 4.70 -2.75 0.20
N GLU A 235 5.49 -3.73 -0.19
CA GLU A 235 5.07 -5.11 -0.26
C GLU A 235 5.28 -5.76 1.11
N LEU A 236 4.31 -6.55 1.56
CA LEU A 236 4.48 -7.36 2.76
C LEU A 236 5.52 -8.43 2.45
N GLY A 237 6.70 -8.32 3.07
CA GLY A 237 7.73 -9.35 2.93
C GLY A 237 7.33 -10.64 3.64
N LYS A 238 7.94 -11.76 3.25
CA LYS A 238 7.75 -13.07 3.93
C LYS A 238 7.94 -12.96 5.44
N SER A 239 8.91 -12.17 5.89
CA SER A 239 9.15 -11.89 7.33
C SER A 239 7.97 -11.20 8.01
N ASN A 240 7.31 -10.24 7.34
CA ASN A 240 6.16 -9.53 7.90
C ASN A 240 4.97 -10.48 8.06
N VAL A 241 4.73 -11.33 7.06
CA VAL A 241 3.68 -12.35 7.09
C VAL A 241 3.98 -13.37 8.20
N ASN A 242 5.22 -13.83 8.31
CA ASN A 242 5.63 -14.83 9.31
C ASN A 242 5.58 -14.28 10.75
N ASN A 243 5.89 -13.01 10.96
CA ASN A 243 5.87 -12.37 12.28
C ASN A 243 4.47 -11.94 12.73
N ALA A 244 3.50 -11.85 11.83
CA ALA A 244 2.13 -11.48 12.19
C ALA A 244 1.45 -12.61 12.98
N ASP A 245 0.73 -12.28 14.06
CA ASP A 245 -0.03 -13.28 14.82
C ASP A 245 -1.24 -13.76 14.01
N SER A 246 -1.34 -15.08 13.82
CA SER A 246 -2.40 -15.65 12.97
C SER A 246 -3.79 -15.41 13.54
N LYS A 247 -3.96 -15.42 14.86
CA LYS A 247 -5.28 -15.23 15.48
C LYS A 247 -5.74 -13.79 15.39
N GLU A 248 -4.85 -12.83 15.63
CA GLU A 248 -5.16 -11.41 15.43
C GLU A 248 -5.58 -11.14 13.98
N GLN A 249 -4.81 -11.64 13.02
CA GLN A 249 -5.14 -11.49 11.60
C GLN A 249 -6.47 -12.16 11.24
N GLN A 250 -6.83 -13.26 11.89
CA GLN A 250 -8.10 -13.94 11.68
C GLN A 250 -9.31 -13.19 12.24
N VAL A 251 -9.11 -12.41 13.31
CA VAL A 251 -10.16 -11.52 13.85
C VAL A 251 -10.39 -10.35 12.89
N TYR A 252 -9.32 -9.75 12.36
CA TYR A 252 -9.41 -8.63 11.41
C TYR A 252 -9.84 -9.07 10.00
N ASN A 253 -9.41 -10.25 9.58
CA ASN A 253 -9.67 -10.82 8.26
C ASN A 253 -10.32 -12.21 8.37
N PRO A 254 -11.60 -12.28 8.76
CA PRO A 254 -12.31 -13.55 9.03
C PRO A 254 -12.63 -14.37 7.77
N VAL A 255 -12.24 -13.89 6.59
CA VAL A 255 -12.44 -14.57 5.30
C VAL A 255 -11.18 -15.32 4.88
N VAL A 256 -10.00 -14.82 5.22
CA VAL A 256 -8.72 -15.41 4.83
C VAL A 256 -8.22 -16.34 5.93
N ASP A 257 -7.83 -17.56 5.55
CA ASP A 257 -7.06 -18.43 6.44
C ASP A 257 -5.64 -17.91 6.49
N PHE A 258 -5.28 -17.24 7.58
CA PHE A 258 -3.94 -16.67 7.68
C PHE A 258 -2.86 -17.73 7.88
N GLU A 259 -3.21 -18.92 8.38
CA GLU A 259 -2.26 -20.04 8.47
C GLU A 259 -1.99 -20.64 7.09
N GLU A 260 -3.04 -20.90 6.31
CA GLU A 260 -2.90 -21.35 4.91
C GLU A 260 -2.12 -20.32 4.09
N PHE A 261 -2.45 -19.03 4.23
CA PHE A 261 -1.74 -17.95 3.55
C PHE A 261 -0.24 -17.89 3.91
N LYS A 262 0.11 -18.11 5.19
CA LYS A 262 1.51 -18.23 5.61
C LYS A 262 2.21 -19.39 4.91
N GLU A 263 1.54 -20.53 4.81
CA GLU A 263 2.10 -21.71 4.15
C GLU A 263 2.32 -21.46 2.65
N GLU A 264 1.36 -20.85 1.96
CA GLU A 264 1.49 -20.48 0.53
C GLU A 264 2.69 -19.55 0.28
N ILE A 265 2.80 -18.47 1.06
CA ILE A 265 3.89 -17.49 0.92
C ILE A 265 5.28 -18.12 1.19
N ASN A 266 5.35 -19.11 2.07
CA ASN A 266 6.59 -19.84 2.37
C ASN A 266 6.86 -20.99 1.40
N GLY A 267 5.82 -21.60 0.81
CA GLY A 267 5.91 -22.72 -0.13
C GLY A 267 6.29 -22.32 -1.55
N GLU A 268 6.14 -21.05 -1.92
CA GLU A 268 6.72 -20.48 -3.15
C GLU A 268 8.23 -20.23 -2.99
N ASP A 269 9.03 -21.31 -2.92
CA ASP A 269 10.48 -21.26 -3.11
C ASP A 269 10.83 -21.82 -4.50
N PRO A 270 11.08 -20.98 -5.51
CA PRO A 270 11.44 -21.44 -6.87
C PRO A 270 12.87 -22.00 -6.98
N PHE A 271 13.54 -22.34 -5.87
CA PHE A 271 14.94 -22.78 -5.86
C PHE A 271 15.21 -24.16 -5.23
N GLU A 272 14.22 -25.06 -5.15
CA GLU A 272 14.53 -26.49 -5.11
C GLU A 272 14.70 -27.04 -6.53
N VAL A 273 15.86 -26.80 -7.13
CA VAL A 273 16.32 -27.52 -8.32
C VAL A 273 17.30 -28.60 -7.85
N GLU A 274 16.88 -29.86 -7.90
CA GLU A 274 17.77 -31.03 -7.84
C GLU A 274 18.81 -31.02 -8.97
#